data_AF-A0A447RWU6-F1
#
_entry.id   AF-A0A447RWU6-F1
#
_cell.length_a   1.000
_cell.length_b   1.000
_cell.length_c   1.000
_cell.angle_alpha   90.00
_cell.angle_beta   90.00
_cell.angle_gamma   90.00
#
_symmetry.space_group_name_H-M   'P 1'
#
loop_
_entity.id
_entity.type
_entity.pdbx_description
1 polymer ?
#
loop_
_entity_poly.entity_id
_entity_poly.type
_entity_poly.pdbx_seq_one_letter_code
_entity_poly.pdbx_strand_id
1 'polypeptide(L)'
;MASTISSCLCKRTADHPGLLVAGSGRLPEFLCWPQDKQFSAPINFYDVHYAFTHYVGTSGGNTDDMRAAVALMQAKKVQTAKVVTHILGLNAAGETTLDLPAVGGGKKLVYTGKAFPLTPLGEIADPELAAIVARHHGIWSQEAEAYLLAHAEDITHD
;
A
#
# COMPACT_ATOMS: atom_id res chain seq x y z
N MET A 1 1.09 7.65 -6.82
CA MET A 1 -0.11 7.32 -7.61
C MET A 1 -1.31 6.91 -6.74
N ALA A 2 -1.15 6.07 -5.71
CA ALA A 2 -2.26 5.72 -4.80
C ALA A 2 -2.79 6.91 -3.95
N SER A 3 -1.92 7.82 -3.49
CA SER A 3 -2.36 9.02 -2.76
C SER A 3 -3.17 9.99 -3.63
N THR A 4 -2.81 10.13 -4.91
CA THR A 4 -3.52 10.97 -5.88
C THR A 4 -4.86 10.37 -6.30
N ILE A 5 -4.94 9.04 -6.45
CA ILE A 5 -6.22 8.37 -6.75
C ILE A 5 -7.16 8.42 -5.54
N SER A 6 -6.64 8.21 -4.33
CA SER A 6 -7.44 8.30 -3.10
C SER A 6 -7.91 9.73 -2.81
N SER A 7 -7.06 10.74 -3.04
CA SER A 7 -7.48 12.14 -2.87
C SER A 7 -8.49 12.57 -3.95
N CYS A 8 -8.34 12.11 -5.19
CA CYS A 8 -9.33 12.34 -6.25
C CYS A 8 -10.67 11.64 -5.97
N LEU A 9 -10.66 10.44 -5.37
CA LEU A 9 -11.91 9.75 -5.01
C LEU A 9 -12.64 10.51 -3.91
N CYS A 10 -11.97 10.87 -2.80
CA CYS A 10 -12.56 11.67 -1.72
C CYS A 10 -13.09 13.03 -2.21
N LYS A 11 -12.37 13.70 -3.13
CA LYS A 11 -12.79 15.00 -3.67
C LYS A 11 -14.00 14.90 -4.61
N ARG A 12 -14.06 13.86 -5.46
CA ARG A 12 -15.25 13.59 -6.29
C ARG A 12 -16.49 13.24 -5.48
N THR A 13 -16.35 12.51 -4.37
CA THR A 13 -17.49 12.21 -3.49
C THR A 13 -18.01 13.46 -2.78
N ALA A 14 -17.14 14.41 -2.46
CA ALA A 14 -17.52 15.69 -1.84
C ALA A 14 -18.23 16.63 -2.83
N ASP A 15 -17.77 16.70 -4.08
CA ASP A 15 -18.32 17.61 -5.10
C ASP A 15 -19.61 17.06 -5.75
N HIS A 16 -19.77 15.72 -5.83
CA HIS A 16 -20.92 15.05 -6.45
C HIS A 16 -21.35 13.78 -5.69
N PRO A 17 -22.01 13.90 -4.53
CA PRO A 17 -22.34 12.75 -3.67
C PRO A 17 -23.30 11.73 -4.32
N GLY A 18 -24.11 12.14 -5.29
CA GLY A 18 -25.07 11.26 -5.99
C GLY A 18 -24.52 10.51 -7.21
N LEU A 19 -23.32 10.85 -7.71
CA LEU A 19 -22.83 10.33 -9.00
C LEU A 19 -22.04 9.01 -8.88
N LEU A 20 -21.65 8.61 -7.66
CA LEU A 20 -20.81 7.43 -7.41
C LEU A 20 -21.59 6.20 -6.91
N VAL A 21 -22.91 6.21 -7.04
CA VAL A 21 -23.74 5.03 -6.72
C VAL A 21 -23.85 4.16 -7.98
N ALA A 22 -22.96 3.18 -8.12
CA ALA A 22 -23.26 2.03 -8.98
C ALA A 22 -24.57 1.40 -8.50
N GLY A 23 -25.42 0.91 -9.41
CA GLY A 23 -26.84 0.53 -9.23
C GLY A 23 -27.20 -0.55 -8.19
N SER A 24 -26.46 -0.64 -7.09
CA SER A 24 -26.72 -1.44 -5.89
C SER A 24 -26.05 -0.77 -4.67
N GLY A 25 -26.55 0.40 -4.26
CA GLY A 25 -26.71 0.83 -2.86
C GLY A 25 -25.50 1.00 -1.92
N ARG A 26 -24.25 1.00 -2.39
CA ARG A 26 -23.09 1.25 -1.51
C ARG A 26 -22.16 2.30 -2.09
N LEU A 27 -21.92 3.35 -1.30
CA LEU A 27 -20.82 4.28 -1.55
C LEU A 27 -19.48 3.57 -1.27
N PRO A 28 -18.41 3.91 -2.02
CA PRO A 28 -17.09 3.35 -1.77
C PRO A 28 -16.64 3.65 -0.34
N GLU A 29 -16.13 2.63 0.34
CA GLU A 29 -15.61 2.69 1.70
C GLU A 29 -14.54 3.79 1.80
N PHE A 30 -14.66 4.67 2.81
CA PHE A 30 -13.62 5.64 3.12
C PHE A 30 -12.46 4.92 3.83
N LEU A 31 -11.55 4.40 3.02
CA LEU A 31 -10.37 3.64 3.47
C LEU A 31 -9.16 4.54 3.84
N CYS A 32 -9.31 5.85 3.75
CA CYS A 32 -8.25 6.83 4.02
C CYS A 32 -8.77 7.94 4.94
N TRP A 33 -7.96 8.28 5.95
CA TRP A 33 -8.26 9.38 6.86
C TRP A 33 -8.08 10.72 6.15
N PRO A 34 -9.09 11.61 6.10
CA PRO A 34 -8.93 12.96 5.58
C PRO A 34 -7.84 13.69 6.35
N GLN A 35 -6.83 14.22 5.66
CA GLN A 35 -5.77 15.00 6.31
C GLN A 35 -6.29 16.35 6.82
N ASP A 36 -7.36 16.86 6.20
CA ASP A 36 -8.04 18.08 6.60
C ASP A 36 -9.18 17.77 7.58
N LYS A 37 -9.10 18.38 8.77
CA LYS A 37 -10.12 18.26 9.83
C LYS A 37 -11.42 18.99 9.50
N GLN A 38 -11.41 19.89 8.51
CA GLN A 38 -12.58 20.61 8.03
C GLN A 38 -13.28 19.92 6.86
N PHE A 39 -12.76 18.77 6.41
CA PHE A 39 -13.39 18.01 5.35
C PHE A 39 -14.79 17.54 5.76
N SER A 40 -15.81 18.03 5.05
CA SER A 40 -17.21 17.67 5.26
C SER A 40 -17.92 17.56 3.92
N ALA A 41 -18.96 16.72 3.86
CA ALA A 41 -19.81 16.54 2.69
C ALA A 41 -21.29 16.53 3.13
N PRO A 42 -22.19 17.26 2.44
CA PRO A 42 -23.62 17.23 2.75
C PRO A 42 -24.22 15.87 2.37
N ILE A 43 -25.06 15.31 3.25
CA ILE A 43 -25.70 13.99 3.07
C ILE A 43 -27.20 14.16 2.92
N ASN A 44 -27.79 13.51 1.93
CA ASN A 44 -29.24 13.42 1.76
C ASN A 44 -29.81 12.20 2.50
N PHE A 45 -30.52 12.43 3.61
CA PHE A 45 -31.14 11.35 4.39
C PHE A 45 -32.31 10.67 3.69
N TYR A 46 -32.91 11.32 2.68
CA TYR A 46 -33.93 10.66 1.84
C TYR A 46 -33.34 9.44 1.12
N ASP A 47 -32.13 9.57 0.59
CA ASP A 47 -31.45 8.49 -0.14
C ASP A 47 -30.97 7.38 0.80
N VAL A 48 -30.60 7.74 2.03
CA VAL A 48 -30.27 6.77 3.07
C VAL A 48 -31.48 5.90 3.42
N HIS A 49 -32.66 6.51 3.54
CA HIS A 49 -33.86 5.81 3.99
C HIS A 49 -34.60 5.09 2.86
N TYR A 50 -34.69 5.70 1.67
CA TYR A 50 -35.52 5.20 0.57
C TYR A 50 -34.72 4.66 -0.61
N ALA A 51 -33.48 5.11 -0.82
CA ALA A 51 -32.63 4.66 -1.93
C ALA A 51 -31.58 3.61 -1.48
N PHE A 52 -31.76 3.01 -0.30
CA PHE A 52 -30.87 1.98 0.27
C PHE A 52 -29.39 2.40 0.29
N THR A 53 -29.11 3.69 0.48
CA THR A 53 -27.74 4.20 0.51
C THR A 53 -27.17 4.04 1.92
N HIS A 54 -26.08 3.30 2.05
CA HIS A 54 -25.38 3.13 3.33
C HIS A 54 -24.07 3.92 3.39
N TYR A 55 -23.87 4.63 4.50
CA TYR A 55 -22.59 5.23 4.90
C TYR A 55 -21.96 4.37 5.98
N VAL A 56 -20.76 3.83 5.71
CA VAL A 56 -20.01 3.00 6.65
C VAL A 56 -18.59 3.55 6.76
N GLY A 57 -18.19 3.88 7.99
CA GLY A 57 -16.81 4.19 8.33
C GLY A 57 -16.13 2.94 8.87
N THR A 58 -15.00 2.55 8.30
CA THR A 58 -14.19 1.42 8.76
C THR A 58 -12.84 1.93 9.23
N SER A 59 -12.41 1.56 10.43
CA SER A 59 -11.08 1.90 10.95
C SER A 59 -10.23 0.64 11.10
N GLY A 60 -9.34 0.39 10.14
CA GLY A 60 -8.46 -0.78 10.14
C GLY A 60 -9.23 -2.10 10.04
N GLY A 61 -8.57 -3.19 10.44
CA GLY A 61 -9.15 -4.54 10.50
C GLY A 61 -8.86 -5.18 11.85
N ASN A 62 -9.68 -6.16 12.21
CA ASN A 62 -9.50 -6.96 13.42
C ASN A 62 -8.60 -8.18 13.15
N THR A 63 -8.33 -8.98 14.18
CA THR A 63 -7.48 -10.17 14.07
C THR A 63 -8.05 -11.23 13.11
N ASP A 64 -9.37 -11.34 13.00
CA ASP A 64 -10.01 -12.30 12.09
C ASP A 64 -9.92 -11.84 10.64
N ASP A 65 -9.98 -10.53 10.37
CA ASP A 65 -9.69 -9.96 9.04
C ASP A 65 -8.27 -10.28 8.61
N MET A 66 -7.31 -10.23 9.55
CA MET A 66 -5.92 -10.61 9.27
C MET A 66 -5.79 -12.10 8.96
N ARG A 67 -6.49 -12.97 9.70
CA ARG A 67 -6.51 -14.42 9.40
C ARG A 67 -7.12 -14.70 8.04
N ALA A 68 -8.21 -14.03 7.69
CA ALA A 68 -8.85 -14.15 6.38
C ALA A 68 -7.91 -13.68 5.25
N ALA A 69 -7.22 -12.55 5.45
CA ALA A 69 -6.22 -12.06 4.50
C ALA A 69 -5.08 -13.07 4.31
N VAL A 70 -4.57 -13.68 5.39
CA VAL A 70 -3.54 -14.73 5.32
C VAL A 70 -4.05 -15.96 4.57
N ALA A 71 -5.28 -16.41 4.84
CA ALA A 71 -5.88 -17.54 4.12
C ALA A 71 -6.01 -17.25 2.61
N LEU A 72 -6.38 -16.02 2.22
CA LEU A 72 -6.45 -15.60 0.82
C LEU A 72 -5.07 -15.54 0.14
N MET A 73 -4.04 -15.13 0.87
CA MET A 73 -2.65 -15.17 0.40
C MET A 73 -2.16 -16.61 0.21
N GLN A 74 -2.43 -17.50 1.17
CA GLN A 74 -2.09 -18.93 1.08
C GLN A 74 -2.81 -19.61 -0.08
N ALA A 75 -4.08 -19.27 -0.32
CA ALA A 75 -4.85 -19.74 -1.46
C ALA A 75 -4.43 -19.11 -2.81
N LYS A 76 -3.37 -18.28 -2.83
CA LYS A 76 -2.87 -17.55 -4.01
C LYS A 76 -3.91 -16.65 -4.71
N LYS A 77 -5.01 -16.32 -4.02
CA LYS A 77 -6.06 -15.43 -4.53
C LYS A 77 -5.64 -13.96 -4.47
N VAL A 78 -4.73 -13.62 -3.55
CA VAL A 78 -4.16 -12.28 -3.41
C VAL A 78 -2.63 -12.38 -3.44
N GLN A 79 -1.99 -11.63 -4.34
CA GLN A 79 -0.54 -11.62 -4.51
C GLN A 79 0.03 -10.30 -3.97
N THR A 80 0.50 -10.31 -2.72
CA THR A 80 1.07 -9.12 -2.06
C THR A 80 2.46 -8.74 -2.58
N ALA A 81 3.18 -9.66 -3.21
CA ALA A 81 4.49 -9.37 -3.79
C ALA A 81 4.45 -8.28 -4.88
N LYS A 82 3.31 -8.15 -5.58
CA LYS A 82 3.11 -7.15 -6.65
C LYS A 82 3.05 -5.70 -6.17
N VAL A 83 2.89 -5.46 -4.87
CA VAL A 83 2.81 -4.10 -4.33
C VAL A 83 4.17 -3.56 -3.85
N VAL A 84 5.20 -4.41 -3.77
CA VAL A 84 6.54 -4.00 -3.36
C VAL A 84 7.21 -3.29 -4.53
N THR A 85 7.70 -2.07 -4.31
CA THR A 85 8.38 -1.28 -5.35
C THR A 85 9.80 -0.88 -4.97
N HIS A 86 10.13 -0.87 -3.67
CA HIS A 86 11.46 -0.55 -3.16
C HIS A 86 11.87 -1.49 -2.04
N ILE A 87 13.18 -1.71 -1.92
CA ILE A 87 13.84 -2.39 -0.81
C ILE A 87 14.81 -1.41 -0.13
N LEU A 88 14.97 -1.54 1.18
CA LEU A 88 15.92 -0.74 1.96
C LEU A 88 16.34 -1.46 3.24
N GLY A 89 17.46 -1.03 3.82
CA GLY A 89 17.91 -1.42 5.15
C GLY A 89 17.38 -0.51 6.25
N LEU A 90 17.57 -0.90 7.51
CA LEU A 90 17.15 -0.06 8.65
C LEU A 90 17.89 1.28 8.70
N ASN A 91 19.14 1.31 8.23
CA ASN A 91 19.97 2.52 8.15
C ASN A 91 19.31 3.63 7.32
N ALA A 92 18.60 3.28 6.24
CA ALA A 92 17.93 4.24 5.36
C ALA A 92 16.46 4.49 5.73
N ALA A 93 15.90 3.76 6.70
CA ALA A 93 14.46 3.79 7.01
C ALA A 93 14.02 5.14 7.61
N GLY A 94 14.85 5.76 8.45
CA GLY A 94 14.55 7.06 9.07
C GLY A 94 14.41 8.18 8.04
N GLU A 95 15.44 8.37 7.21
CA GLU A 95 15.45 9.39 6.16
C GLU A 95 14.34 9.13 5.12
N THR A 96 14.16 7.88 4.70
CA THR A 96 13.09 7.49 3.77
C THR A 96 11.70 7.80 4.32
N THR A 97 11.52 7.69 5.64
CA THR A 97 10.23 8.01 6.28
C THR A 97 9.96 9.51 6.30
N LEU A 98 11.01 10.33 6.49
CA LEU A 98 10.88 11.79 6.44
C LEU A 98 10.54 12.28 5.03
N ASP A 99 11.11 11.67 4.00
CA ASP A 99 10.91 12.05 2.59
C ASP A 99 9.89 11.18 1.83
N LEU A 100 9.06 10.43 2.57
CA LEU A 100 8.10 9.48 2.01
C LEU A 100 7.17 10.08 0.93
N PRO A 101 6.71 11.36 1.02
CA PRO A 101 5.91 11.98 -0.03
C PRO A 101 6.65 12.16 -1.36
N ALA A 102 7.96 12.43 -1.34
CA ALA A 102 8.75 12.67 -2.56
C ALA A 102 9.24 11.36 -3.20
N VAL A 103 9.58 10.36 -2.39
CA VAL A 103 10.04 9.04 -2.86
C VAL A 103 8.99 8.32 -3.73
N GLY A 104 7.69 8.53 -3.45
CA GLY A 104 6.62 7.89 -4.21
C GLY A 104 6.60 6.36 -4.09
N GLY A 105 6.11 5.67 -5.12
CA GLY A 105 6.02 4.20 -5.13
C GLY A 105 4.91 3.58 -4.27
N GLY A 106 4.91 2.25 -4.20
CA GLY A 106 3.98 1.45 -3.41
C GLY A 106 4.56 1.09 -2.05
N LYS A 107 4.64 -0.22 -1.78
CA LYS A 107 5.19 -0.75 -0.53
C LYS A 107 6.72 -0.75 -0.58
N LYS A 108 7.33 -0.31 0.53
CA LYS A 108 8.77 -0.27 0.74
C LYS A 108 9.10 -1.31 1.80
N LEU A 109 10.02 -2.21 1.49
CA LEU A 109 10.35 -3.35 2.35
C LEU A 109 11.67 -3.10 3.07
N VAL A 110 11.61 -3.00 4.39
CA VAL A 110 12.76 -2.68 5.26
C VAL A 110 13.33 -3.96 5.84
N TYR A 111 14.62 -4.23 5.60
CA TYR A 111 15.36 -5.30 6.24
C TYR A 111 16.05 -4.77 7.49
N THR A 112 15.59 -5.20 8.67
CA THR A 112 16.03 -4.65 9.95
C THR A 112 17.48 -4.96 10.30
N GLY A 113 18.01 -6.08 9.83
CA GLY A 113 19.39 -6.51 10.10
C GLY A 113 20.41 -6.16 9.03
N LYS A 114 19.98 -5.56 7.90
CA LYS A 114 20.84 -5.33 6.73
C LYS A 114 21.04 -3.85 6.46
N ALA A 115 22.26 -3.46 6.14
CA ALA A 115 22.63 -2.12 5.72
C ALA A 115 22.45 -2.01 4.21
N PHE A 116 21.44 -1.26 3.77
CA PHE A 116 21.17 -1.12 2.34
C PHE A 116 20.47 0.20 2.03
N PRO A 117 20.90 0.95 0.99
CA PRO A 117 20.24 2.18 0.59
C PRO A 117 18.84 1.92 0.03
N LEU A 118 18.01 2.96 0.01
CA LEU A 118 16.71 2.90 -0.66
C LEU A 118 16.90 2.61 -2.15
N THR A 119 16.44 1.44 -2.60
CA THR A 119 16.64 0.99 -3.98
C THR A 119 15.30 0.58 -4.60
N PRO A 120 14.91 1.18 -5.74
CA PRO A 120 13.79 0.71 -6.55
C PRO A 120 14.06 -0.67 -7.15
N LEU A 121 13.06 -1.53 -7.23
CA LEU A 121 13.22 -2.87 -7.84
C LEU A 121 13.65 -2.83 -9.31
N GLY A 122 13.42 -1.70 -10.01
CA GLY A 122 13.85 -1.50 -11.40
C GLY A 122 15.26 -0.95 -11.57
N GLU A 123 15.92 -0.50 -10.49
CA GLU A 123 17.22 0.18 -10.53
C GLU A 123 18.25 -0.53 -9.63
N ILE A 124 18.12 -1.86 -9.51
CA ILE A 124 19.05 -2.66 -8.72
C ILE A 124 20.42 -2.69 -9.41
N ALA A 125 21.44 -2.20 -8.72
CA ALA A 125 22.81 -2.14 -9.23
C ALA A 125 23.51 -3.51 -9.27
N ASP A 126 23.14 -4.43 -8.38
CA ASP A 126 23.70 -5.80 -8.37
C ASP A 126 23.14 -6.60 -9.55
N PRO A 127 23.99 -7.04 -10.50
CA PRO A 127 23.55 -7.76 -11.69
C PRO A 127 22.92 -9.13 -11.39
N GLU A 128 23.34 -9.82 -10.33
CA GLU A 128 22.77 -11.12 -9.96
C GLU A 128 21.37 -10.94 -9.37
N LEU A 129 21.22 -9.97 -8.47
CA LEU A 129 19.91 -9.64 -7.89
C LEU A 129 18.94 -9.09 -8.95
N ALA A 130 19.42 -8.22 -9.85
CA ALA A 130 18.62 -7.72 -10.97
C ALA A 130 18.17 -8.85 -11.90
N ALA A 131 19.05 -9.84 -12.17
CA ALA A 131 18.69 -11.00 -12.96
C ALA A 131 17.62 -11.87 -12.29
N ILE A 132 17.70 -12.09 -10.97
CA ILE A 132 16.67 -12.80 -10.21
C ILE A 132 15.34 -12.05 -10.32
N VAL A 133 15.32 -10.74 -10.04
CA VAL A 133 14.11 -9.92 -10.11
C VAL A 133 13.51 -9.91 -11.52
N ALA A 134 14.34 -9.86 -12.57
CA ALA A 134 13.89 -9.95 -13.96
C ALA A 134 13.25 -11.31 -14.29
N ARG A 135 13.82 -12.42 -13.79
CA ARG A 135 13.21 -13.77 -13.93
C ARG A 135 11.83 -13.86 -13.31
N HIS A 136 11.60 -13.14 -12.22
CA HIS A 136 10.30 -13.06 -11.53
C HIS A 136 9.42 -11.91 -12.02
N HIS A 137 9.65 -11.41 -13.24
CA HIS A 137 8.86 -10.35 -13.89
C HIS A 137 8.83 -9.02 -13.12
N GLY A 138 9.93 -8.64 -12.49
CA GLY A 138 10.02 -7.40 -11.70
C GLY A 138 9.36 -7.48 -10.33
N ILE A 139 8.94 -8.68 -9.91
CA ILE A 139 8.29 -8.91 -8.61
C ILE A 139 9.34 -9.40 -7.61
N TRP A 140 9.28 -8.86 -6.39
CA TRP A 140 10.12 -9.35 -5.30
C TRP A 140 9.76 -10.80 -4.94
N SER A 141 10.74 -11.70 -4.97
CA SER A 141 10.56 -13.14 -4.78
C SER A 141 11.37 -13.66 -3.59
N GLN A 142 11.03 -14.87 -3.14
CA GLN A 142 11.77 -15.56 -2.07
C GLN A 142 13.25 -15.77 -2.44
N GLU A 143 13.53 -16.02 -3.72
CA GLU A 143 14.89 -16.18 -4.23
C GLU A 143 15.69 -14.87 -4.12
N ALA A 144 15.07 -13.73 -4.47
CA ALA A 144 15.67 -12.42 -4.34
C ALA A 144 15.95 -12.07 -2.87
N GLU A 145 15.02 -12.41 -1.98
CA GLU A 145 15.18 -12.23 -0.53
C GLU A 145 16.31 -13.10 0.04
N ALA A 146 16.36 -14.39 -0.30
CA ALA A 146 17.42 -15.28 0.16
C ALA A 146 18.80 -14.82 -0.31
N TYR A 147 18.92 -14.39 -1.57
CA TYR A 147 20.15 -13.83 -2.11
C TYR A 147 20.56 -12.55 -1.36
N LEU A 148 19.63 -11.62 -1.15
CA LEU A 148 19.90 -10.38 -0.44
C LEU A 148 20.35 -10.65 1.00
N LEU A 149 19.70 -11.57 1.71
CA LEU A 149 20.07 -11.91 3.10
C LEU A 149 21.46 -12.54 3.19
N ALA A 150 21.92 -13.26 2.16
CA ALA A 150 23.23 -13.88 2.13
C ALA A 150 24.36 -12.90 1.76
N HIS A 151 24.09 -11.90 0.92
CA HIS A 151 25.13 -11.02 0.34
C HIS A 151 25.11 -9.58 0.86
N ALA A 152 24.00 -9.12 1.43
CA ALA A 152 23.92 -7.77 2.00
C ALA A 152 24.72 -7.67 3.30
N GLU A 153 25.37 -6.53 3.48
CA GLU A 153 26.11 -6.17 4.69
C GLU A 153 25.17 -6.14 5.89
N ASP A 154 25.60 -6.70 7.02
CA ASP A 154 24.86 -6.64 8.27
C ASP A 154 25.05 -5.26 8.92
N ILE A 155 24.00 -4.76 9.59
CA ILE A 155 24.15 -3.55 10.40
C ILE A 155 24.96 -3.91 11.64
N THR A 156 26.19 -3.42 11.70
CA THR A 156 27.00 -3.51 12.91
C THR A 156 26.50 -2.49 13.94
N HIS A 157 26.34 -2.95 15.17
CA HIS A 157 26.10 -2.10 16.33
C HIS A 157 27.45 -1.87 16.99
N ASP A 158 28.12 -0.76 16.65
CA ASP A 158 29.25 -0.25 17.43
C ASP A 158 28.75 0.44 18.71
#